data_AF-A0A1G9N931-F1
#
_entry.id   AF-A0A1G9N931-F1
#
_cell.length_a   1.000
_cell.length_b   1.000
_cell.length_c   1.000
_cell.angle_alpha   90.00
_cell.angle_beta   90.00
_cell.angle_gamma   90.00
#
_symmetry.space_group_name_H-M   'P 1'
#
loop_
_entity.id
_entity.type
_entity.pdbx_description
1 polymer ?
#
loop_
_entity_poly.entity_id
_entity_poly.type
_entity_poly.pdbx_seq_one_letter_code
_entity_poly.pdbx_strand_id
1 'polypeptide(L)' 'MTIQHPTPTTPLRARMMADMSARNLGPASQTSHLRACKRFATWLGRSPEAASPDDVKHFQQHLIESGTSIC' A
#
# COMPACT_ATOMS: atom_id res chain seq x y z
N MET A 1 19.58 -0.89 21.42
CA MET A 1 18.26 -0.42 20.96
C MET A 1 18.47 0.36 19.68
N THR A 2 18.15 -0.22 18.53
CA THR A 2 18.32 0.46 17.24
C THR A 2 17.19 1.48 17.10
N ILE A 3 17.51 2.76 17.24
CA ILE A 3 16.57 3.86 16.95
C ILE A 3 16.29 3.81 15.45
N GLN A 4 15.14 3.25 15.07
CA GLN A 4 14.60 3.41 13.72
C GLN A 4 14.17 4.86 13.59
N HIS A 5 14.92 5.65 12.81
CA HIS A 5 14.49 6.99 12.42
C HIS A 5 13.15 6.88 11.68
N PRO A 6 12.10 7.64 12.08
CA PRO A 6 10.85 7.64 11.34
C PRO A 6 11.12 8.22 9.96
N THR A 7 11.00 7.38 8.94
CA THR A 7 10.98 7.82 7.55
C THR A 7 9.87 8.87 7.42
N PRO A 8 10.09 10.01 6.74
CA PRO A 8 9.05 11.01 6.55
C PRO A 8 7.80 10.31 5.99
N THR A 9 6.75 10.28 6.80
CA THR A 9 5.56 9.48 6.54
C THR A 9 4.65 10.29 5.63
N THR A 10 4.36 9.78 4.44
CA THR A 10 3.40 10.43 3.54
C THR A 10 2.01 10.47 4.19
N PRO A 11 1.16 11.48 3.88
CA PRO A 11 -0.18 11.57 4.44
C PRO A 11 -1.01 10.29 4.21
N LEU A 12 -0.87 9.66 3.04
CA LEU A 12 -1.48 8.35 2.77
C LEU A 12 -0.99 7.25 3.72
N ARG A 13 0.32 7.13 3.94
CA ARG A 13 0.88 6.09 4.83
C ARG A 13 0.39 6.26 6.27
N ALA A 14 0.32 7.50 6.76
CA ALA A 14 -0.21 7.79 8.09
C ALA A 14 -1.67 7.35 8.23
N ARG A 15 -2.52 7.70 7.25
CA ARG A 15 -3.94 7.26 7.20
C ARG A 15 -4.07 5.75 7.18
N MET A 16 -3.31 5.06 6.32
CA MET A 16 -3.32 3.59 6.29
C MET A 16 -2.97 2.99 7.67
N MET A 17 -1.93 3.49 8.33
CA MET A 17 -1.55 2.99 9.66
C MET A 17 -2.63 3.24 10.71
N ALA A 18 -3.26 4.43 10.69
CA ALA A 18 -4.36 4.76 11.58
C ALA A 18 -5.57 3.83 11.35
N ASP A 19 -6.00 3.65 10.10
CA ASP A 19 -7.14 2.81 9.75
C ASP A 19 -6.92 1.34 10.14
N MET A 20 -5.72 0.82 9.86
CA MET A 20 -5.38 -0.57 10.22
C MET A 20 -5.30 -0.77 11.73
N SER A 21 -4.79 0.22 12.47
CA SER A 21 -4.74 0.18 13.93
C SER A 21 -6.14 0.24 14.54
N ALA A 22 -7.01 1.11 14.02
CA ALA A 22 -8.42 1.20 14.44
C ALA A 22 -9.18 -0.12 14.20
N ARG A 23 -8.77 -0.91 13.21
CA ARG A 23 -9.32 -2.24 12.89
C ARG A 23 -8.61 -3.40 13.61
N ASN A 24 -7.66 -3.13 14.51
CA ASN A 24 -6.86 -4.14 15.21
C ASN A 24 -6.12 -5.13 14.27
N LEU A 25 -5.67 -4.67 13.09
CA LEU A 25 -4.84 -5.50 12.22
C LEU A 25 -3.48 -5.78 12.87
N GLY A 26 -3.08 -7.05 12.90
CA GLY A 26 -1.77 -7.44 13.43
C GLY A 26 -0.60 -6.90 12.59
N PRO A 27 0.63 -6.85 13.14
CA PRO A 27 1.80 -6.26 12.47
C PRO A 27 2.12 -6.87 11.10
N ALA A 28 1.91 -8.18 10.93
CA ALA A 28 2.10 -8.87 9.67
C ALA A 28 1.11 -8.38 8.60
N SER A 29 -0.17 -8.26 8.96
CA SER A 29 -1.21 -7.72 8.07
C SER A 29 -0.92 -6.26 7.71
N GLN A 30 -0.53 -5.43 8.67
CA GLN A 30 -0.15 -4.04 8.40
C GLN A 30 1.01 -3.95 7.41
N THR A 31 2.04 -4.76 7.62
CA THR A 31 3.20 -4.82 6.73
C THR A 31 2.81 -5.27 5.32
N SER A 32 1.94 -6.27 5.19
CA SER A 32 1.43 -6.74 3.89
C SER A 32 0.67 -5.65 3.13
N HIS A 33 -0.21 -4.90 3.81
CA HIS A 33 -0.94 -3.78 3.18
C HIS A 33 -0.01 -2.66 2.71
N LEU A 34 1.02 -2.33 3.50
CA LEU A 34 2.01 -1.33 3.10
C LEU A 34 2.85 -1.79 1.90
N ARG A 35 3.19 -3.09 1.83
CA ARG A 35 3.88 -3.68 0.67
C ARG A 35 2.99 -3.68 -0.57
N ALA A 36 1.72 -4.04 -0.43
CA ALA A 36 0.72 -3.95 -1.49
C ALA A 36 0.61 -2.53 -2.06
N CYS A 37 0.48 -1.52 -1.19
CA CYS A 37 0.45 -0.12 -1.59
C CYS A 37 1.74 0.31 -2.31
N LYS A 38 2.90 -0.14 -1.85
CA LYS A 38 4.18 0.12 -2.53
C LYS A 38 4.21 -0.50 -3.93
N ARG A 39 3.77 -1.75 -4.08
CA ARG A 39 3.69 -2.43 -5.40
C ARG A 39 2.76 -1.68 -6.35
N PHE A 40 1.60 -1.26 -5.86
CA PHE A 40 0.67 -0.46 -6.65
C PHE A 40 1.29 0.88 -7.07
N ALA A 41 1.95 1.60 -6.16
CA ALA A 41 2.64 2.85 -6.47
C ALA A 41 3.74 2.67 -7.53
N THR A 42 4.51 1.57 -7.45
CA THR A 42 5.53 1.23 -8.45
C THR A 42 4.92 0.99 -9.82
N TRP A 43 3.82 0.23 -9.91
CA TRP A 43 3.13 -0.01 -11.18
C TRP A 43 2.49 1.27 -11.74
N LEU A 44 1.88 2.08 -10.87
CA LEU A 44 1.17 3.31 -11.24
C LEU A 44 2.12 4.42 -11.72
N GLY A 45 3.39 4.40 -11.30
CA GLY A 45 4.41 5.38 -11.68
C GLY A 45 4.22 6.79 -11.07
N ARG A 46 3.20 6.97 -10.22
CA ARG A 46 2.90 8.22 -9.49
C ARG A 46 2.39 7.92 -8.08
N SER A 47 2.20 8.98 -7.29
CA SER A 47 1.66 8.83 -5.94
C SER A 47 0.28 8.14 -5.97
N PRO A 48 0.08 7.03 -5.22
CA PRO A 48 -1.22 6.36 -5.12
C PRO A 48 -2.28 7.22 -4.42
N GLU A 49 -1.91 8.33 -3.79
CA GLU A 49 -2.85 9.31 -3.26
C GLU A 49 -3.70 9.98 -4.36
N ALA A 50 -3.17 10.05 -5.58
CA ALA A 50 -3.86 10.58 -6.76
C ALA A 50 -4.44 9.46 -7.66
N ALA A 51 -4.54 8.23 -7.15
CA ALA A 51 -5.11 7.12 -7.91
C ALA A 51 -6.62 7.28 -8.06
N SER A 52 -7.11 7.08 -9.27
CA SER A 52 -8.53 6.97 -9.58
C SER A 52 -9.03 5.53 -9.42
N PRO A 53 -10.35 5.30 -9.36
CA PRO A 53 -10.90 3.95 -9.38
C PRO A 53 -10.50 3.15 -10.63
N ASP A 54 -10.35 3.81 -11.78
CA ASP A 54 -9.93 3.12 -13.01
C ASP A 54 -8.47 2.69 -12.96
N ASP A 55 -7.58 3.44 -12.30
CA ASP A 55 -6.21 2.99 -12.06
C ASP A 55 -6.17 1.67 -11.26
N VAL A 56 -7.07 1.53 -10.29
CA VAL A 56 -7.19 0.30 -9.48
C VAL A 56 -7.69 -0.87 -10.34
N LYS A 57 -8.68 -0.64 -11.22
CA LYS A 57 -9.18 -1.69 -12.14
C LYS A 57 -8.08 -2.17 -13.09
N HIS A 58 -7.35 -1.25 -13.71
CA HIS A 58 -6.25 -1.60 -14.61
C HIS A 58 -5.14 -2.36 -13.88
N PHE A 59 -4.86 -1.99 -12.62
CA PHE A 59 -3.90 -2.75 -11.82
C PHE A 59 -4.39 -4.16 -11.50
N GLN A 60 -5.68 -4.33 -11.17
CA GLN A 60 -6.27 -5.65 -10.98
C GLN A 60 -6.19 -6.50 -12.25
N GLN A 61 -6.48 -5.92 -13.41
CA GLN A 61 -6.31 -6.59 -14.69
C GLN A 61 -4.85 -7.00 -14.94
N HIS A 62 -3.90 -6.09 -14.70
CA HIS A 62 -2.47 -6.39 -14.82
C HIS A 62 -2.03 -7.56 -13.91
N LEU A 63 -2.54 -7.62 -12.68
CA LEU A 63 -2.27 -8.73 -11.77
C LEU A 63 -2.82 -10.06 -12.32
N ILE A 64 -4.03 -10.06 -12.87
CA ILE A 64 -4.65 -11.25 -13.49
C ILE A 64 -3.82 -11.71 -14.70
N GLU A 65 -3.49 -10.80 -15.62
CA GLU A 65 -2.73 -11.10 -16.84
C GLU A 65 -1.31 -11.59 -16.54
N SER A 66 -0.69 -11.07 -15.47
CA SER A 66 0.64 -11.51 -15.01
C SER A 66 0.60 -12.79 -14.16
N GLY A 67 -0.59 -13.30 -13.81
CA GLY A 67 -0.74 -14.45 -12.91
C GLY A 67 -0.23 -14.18 -11.49
N THR A 68 -0.23 -12.91 -11.05
CA THR A 68 0.28 -12.51 -9.73
C THR A 68 -0.84 -12.03 -8.81
N SER A 69 -0.63 -12.18 -7.50
CA SER A 69 -1.49 -11.56 -6.47
C SER A 69 -0.81 -10.32 -5.90
N ILE A 70 -1.60 -9.40 -5.34
CA ILE A 70 -1.12 -8.19 -4.70
C ILE A 70 -0.47 -8.42 -3.32
N CYS A 71 -0.88 -9.50 -2.63
CA CYS A 71 -0.41 -9.84 -1.28
C CYS A 71 0.78 -10.79 -1.30
#